data_AF-A0A432K8L0-F1
#
_entry.id   AF-A0A432K8L0-F1
#
_cell.length_a   1.000
_cell.length_b   1.000
_cell.length_c   1.000
_cell.angle_alpha   90.00
_cell.angle_beta   90.00
_cell.angle_gamma   90.00
#
_symmetry.space_group_name_H-M   'P 1'
#
loop_
_entity.id
_entity.type
_entity.pdbx_description
1 polymer ?
#
loop_
_entity_poly.entity_id
_entity_poly.type
_entity_poly.pdbx_seq_one_letter_code
_entity_poly.pdbx_strand_id
1 'polypeptide(L)' 'DGTGDIDGDGIPDSEDDEPRKADYDSMTVVQLKEALKKKGMTVSGKKADLIARLKE' A
#
# COMPACT_ATOMS: atom_id res chain seq x y z
N ASP A 1 -26.48 6.82 18.08
CA ASP A 1 -25.35 6.18 18.75
C ASP A 1 -24.95 4.98 17.91
N GLY A 2 -23.78 5.05 17.30
CA GLY A 2 -23.39 4.16 16.21
C GLY A 2 -22.08 4.60 15.61
N THR A 3 -21.06 4.80 16.45
CA THR A 3 -19.67 4.75 16.02
C THR A 3 -19.37 3.29 15.75
N GLY A 4 -19.82 2.83 14.58
CA GLY A 4 -19.66 1.46 14.15
C GLY A 4 -18.20 1.25 13.77
N ASP A 5 -17.48 0.60 14.66
CA ASP A 5 -16.25 -0.13 14.35
C ASP A 5 -16.62 -1.13 13.24
N ILE A 6 -16.22 -0.82 12.01
CA ILE A 6 -16.70 -1.52 10.80
C ILE A 6 -16.08 -2.91 10.68
N ASP A 7 -14.91 -3.10 11.28
CA ASP A 7 -14.09 -4.31 11.29
C ASP A 7 -13.73 -4.80 12.70
N GLY A 8 -13.89 -3.95 13.73
CA GLY A 8 -13.78 -4.34 15.14
C GLY A 8 -12.37 -4.66 15.60
N ASP A 9 -11.34 -4.09 14.97
CA ASP A 9 -9.94 -4.30 15.34
C ASP A 9 -9.48 -3.42 16.51
N GLY A 10 -10.24 -2.36 16.84
CA GLY A 10 -10.04 -1.52 18.02
C GLY A 10 -8.83 -0.60 17.93
N ILE A 11 -8.26 -0.38 16.74
CA ILE A 11 -7.13 0.52 16.54
C ILE A 11 -7.59 1.78 15.79
N PRO A 12 -7.47 2.98 16.37
CA PRO A 12 -7.78 4.22 15.64
C PRO A 12 -6.74 4.45 14.53
N ASP A 13 -7.17 4.83 13.31
CA ASP A 13 -6.30 5.13 12.15
C ASP A 13 -5.16 6.13 12.46
N SER A 14 -5.24 6.87 13.57
CA SER A 14 -4.21 7.82 14.02
C SER A 14 -3.04 7.17 14.77
N GLU A 15 -3.19 5.94 15.25
CA GLU A 15 -2.16 5.16 15.95
C GLU A 15 -1.69 3.92 15.15
N ASP A 16 -2.14 3.78 13.90
CA ASP A 16 -1.64 2.76 12.96
C ASP A 16 -0.29 3.22 12.38
N ASP A 17 0.78 3.05 13.18
CA ASP A 17 2.17 3.39 12.82
C ASP A 17 2.76 2.41 11.80
N GLU A 18 2.09 1.28 11.54
CA GLU A 18 2.36 0.49 10.34
C GLU A 18 1.61 1.15 9.17
N PRO A 19 2.29 1.61 8.11
CA PRO A 19 1.60 2.09 6.92
C PRO A 19 0.91 0.88 6.29
N ARG A 20 -0.32 0.54 6.72
CA ARG A 20 -1.15 -0.63 6.31
C ARG A 20 -0.48 -1.36 5.19
N LYS A 21 0.49 -2.25 5.53
CA LYS A 21 1.55 -2.71 4.61
C LYS A 21 0.91 -2.89 3.25
N ALA A 22 1.05 -1.90 2.37
CA ALA A 22 0.23 -1.92 1.18
C ALA A 22 0.70 -3.18 0.46
N ASP A 23 -0.19 -4.16 0.32
CA ASP A 23 0.12 -5.48 -0.21
C ASP A 23 0.35 -5.34 -1.72
N TYR A 24 1.46 -4.69 -2.05
CA TYR A 24 1.98 -4.50 -3.39
C TYR A 24 2.27 -5.86 -4.03
N ASP A 25 2.52 -6.89 -3.22
CA ASP A 25 2.60 -8.28 -3.67
C ASP A 25 1.29 -8.78 -4.30
N SER A 26 0.15 -8.38 -3.71
CA SER A 26 -1.19 -8.66 -4.23
C SER A 26 -1.59 -7.71 -5.37
N MET A 27 -0.88 -6.59 -5.56
CA MET A 27 -1.12 -5.69 -6.68
C MET A 27 -0.59 -6.25 -8.01
N THR A 28 -1.23 -5.82 -9.10
CA THR A 28 -0.80 -6.16 -10.46
C THR A 28 0.36 -5.26 -10.88
N VAL A 29 1.16 -5.72 -11.85
CA VAL A 29 2.26 -4.91 -12.41
C VAL A 29 1.76 -3.54 -12.90
N VAL A 30 0.53 -3.46 -13.41
CA VAL A 30 -0.08 -2.19 -13.83
C VAL A 30 -0.26 -1.24 -12.64
N GLN A 31 -0.90 -1.70 -11.56
CA GLN A 31 -1.13 -0.90 -10.35
C GLN A 31 0.20 -0.46 -9.70
N LEU A 32 1.20 -1.36 -9.66
CA LEU A 32 2.53 -1.06 -9.14
C LEU A 32 3.23 0.03 -9.97
N LYS A 33 3.14 -0.05 -11.31
CA LYS A 33 3.69 0.98 -12.19
C LYS A 33 2.97 2.32 -12.01
N GLU A 34 1.66 2.32 -11.81
CA GLU A 34 0.92 3.57 -11.55
C GLU A 34 1.31 4.20 -10.21
N ALA A 35 1.45 3.41 -9.16
CA ALA A 35 1.91 3.89 -7.86
C ALA A 35 3.34 4.49 -7.95
N LEU A 36 4.25 3.82 -8.67
CA LEU A 36 5.59 4.34 -8.92
C LEU A 36 5.59 5.61 -9.77
N LYS A 37 4.74 5.70 -10.82
CA LYS A 37 4.56 6.94 -11.60
C LYS A 37 4.06 8.08 -10.73
N LYS A 38 3.08 7.83 -9.85
CA LYS A 38 2.57 8.83 -8.89
C LYS A 38 3.65 9.30 -7.93
N LYS A 39 4.53 8.40 -7.48
CA LYS A 39 5.73 8.73 -6.67
C LYS A 39 6.89 9.36 -7.48
N GLY A 40 6.79 9.45 -8.81
CA GLY A 40 7.88 9.96 -9.68
C GLY A 40 9.06 8.99 -9.82
N MET A 41 8.88 7.72 -9.49
CA MET A 41 9.89 6.67 -9.53
C MET A 41 9.90 5.92 -10.87
N THR A 42 11.02 5.27 -11.17
CA THR A 42 11.17 4.46 -12.38
C THR A 42 10.28 3.21 -12.34
N VAL A 43 9.49 3.04 -13.41
CA VAL A 43 8.56 1.90 -13.61
C VAL A 43 9.15 0.74 -14.40
N SER A 44 10.47 0.74 -14.55
CA SER A 44 11.23 -0.23 -15.33
C SER A 44 11.73 -1.33 -14.41
N GLY A 45 11.45 -2.59 -14.73
CA GLY A 45 11.88 -3.73 -13.91
C GLY A 45 10.85 -4.86 -13.87
N LYS A 46 11.17 -5.91 -13.11
CA LYS A 46 10.26 -7.03 -12.81
C LYS A 46 9.26 -6.62 -11.72
N LYS A 47 8.15 -7.34 -11.59
CA LYS A 47 7.13 -7.11 -10.54
C LYS A 47 7.76 -6.95 -9.15
N ALA A 48 8.70 -7.82 -8.78
CA ALA A 48 9.39 -7.78 -7.50
C ALA A 48 10.19 -6.47 -7.27
N ASP A 49 10.84 -5.95 -8.30
CA ASP A 49 11.59 -4.68 -8.22
C ASP A 49 10.64 -3.50 -7.99
N LEU A 50 9.50 -3.50 -8.69
CA LEU A 50 8.47 -2.48 -8.50
C LEU A 50 7.86 -2.52 -7.10
N ILE A 51 7.66 -3.73 -6.55
CA ILE A 51 7.15 -3.94 -5.19
C ILE A 51 8.17 -3.46 -4.16
N ALA A 52 9.43 -3.88 -4.27
CA ALA A 52 10.49 -3.49 -3.36
C ALA A 52 10.61 -1.96 -3.29
N ARG A 53 10.55 -1.29 -4.45
CA ARG A 53 10.63 0.18 -4.55
C ARG A 53 9.39 0.90 -4.00
N LEU A 54 8.26 0.21 -3.85
CA LEU A 54 7.05 0.75 -3.22
C LEU A 54 6.96 0.47 -1.72
N LYS A 55 7.59 -0.63 -1.27
CA LYS A 55 7.72 -1.04 0.14
C LYS A 55 8.83 -0.28 0.89
N GLU A 56 9.74 0.39 0.19
CA GLU A 56 10.69 1.37 0.72
C GLU A 56 10.01 2.73 0.98
#